data_AF-A0A7S1R992-F1
#
_entry.id   AF-A0A7S1R992-F1
#
_cell.length_a   1.000
_cell.length_b   1.000
_cell.length_c   1.000
_cell.angle_alpha   90.00
_cell.angle_beta   90.00
_cell.angle_gamma   90.00
#
_symmetry.space_group_name_H-M   'P 1'
#
loop_
_entity.id
_entity.type
_entity.pdbx_description
1 polymer ?
#
loop_
_entity_poly.entity_id
_entity_poly.type
_entity_poly.pdbx_seq_one_letter_code
_entity_poly.pdbx_strand_id
1 'polypeptide(L)'
;GKLLGIAVGGDFLQGHMLVLRKVGDNAIEATFDDQLILADAVAEHHVPGVVDGYRSEEWQAGLHSDDVLKVRTEMQFDIGPWPERFLGRPQGGLYLFRFPEGVELTVTGVDHMTMVLTMPPARGGQGGYCGNFNGEQEDDFEPVAPSWHLPRGPDLDPVPASQSFFGPSVAADARGPVSSMELFMTMLETLKACDPSLKERAVRRCSHVGDARVRQDCIFDVCVTRDVRAADDMLAAAVMEQKVNSRGIPVLYGHGQCRDAEGEPYAAFSVVPGSPHRCDGILAQLALARGVVGAQHNERTAACEILVQADVDPTSMPIEGTWGGKQQADAKGQGHIASAEGDAAWTCWRLD
;
A
#
# COMPACT_ATOMS: atom_id res chain seq x y z
N GLY A 1 -4.76 9.36 0.81
CA GLY A 1 -5.95 10.24 0.64
C GLY A 1 -6.77 10.28 1.93
N LYS A 2 -7.51 11.36 2.21
CA LYS A 2 -8.36 11.47 3.41
C LYS A 2 -9.79 10.97 3.11
N LEU A 3 -10.04 9.67 3.26
CA LEU A 3 -11.39 9.13 3.18
C LEU A 3 -12.22 9.68 4.34
N LEU A 4 -13.38 10.27 4.03
CA LEU A 4 -14.26 10.92 5.01
C LEU A 4 -15.53 10.12 5.28
N GLY A 5 -15.92 9.25 4.36
CA GLY A 5 -17.10 8.42 4.50
C GLY A 5 -17.26 7.47 3.34
N ILE A 6 -18.14 6.49 3.53
CA ILE A 6 -18.50 5.45 2.57
C ILE A 6 -20.02 5.31 2.66
N ALA A 7 -20.67 5.11 1.51
CA ALA A 7 -22.08 4.78 1.47
C ALA A 7 -22.31 3.59 0.54
N VAL A 8 -23.20 2.69 0.93
CA VAL A 8 -23.60 1.50 0.18
C VAL A 8 -25.12 1.49 0.10
N GLY A 9 -25.68 1.23 -1.08
CA GLY A 9 -27.12 1.26 -1.29
C GLY A 9 -27.54 0.73 -2.66
N GLY A 10 -28.80 0.98 -3.02
CA GLY A 10 -29.41 0.55 -4.27
C GLY A 10 -30.12 -0.80 -4.17
N ASP A 11 -30.45 -1.39 -5.32
CA ASP A 11 -31.20 -2.66 -5.40
C ASP A 11 -30.47 -3.82 -4.72
N PHE A 12 -29.13 -3.75 -4.71
CA PHE A 12 -28.26 -4.68 -3.99
C PHE A 12 -28.58 -4.76 -2.49
N LEU A 13 -28.99 -3.64 -1.88
CA LEU A 13 -29.46 -3.57 -0.49
C LEU A 13 -30.99 -3.48 -0.41
N GLN A 14 -31.73 -3.90 -1.43
CA GLN A 14 -33.20 -3.86 -1.45
C GLN A 14 -33.77 -2.45 -1.20
N GLY A 15 -33.05 -1.41 -1.63
CA GLY A 15 -33.42 -0.01 -1.42
C GLY A 15 -33.01 0.57 -0.07
N HIS A 16 -32.41 -0.22 0.81
CA HIS A 16 -31.80 0.26 2.06
C HIS A 16 -30.47 0.99 1.79
N MET A 17 -30.03 1.77 2.78
CA MET A 17 -28.82 2.56 2.70
C MET A 17 -27.98 2.42 3.98
N LEU A 18 -26.72 2.01 3.81
CA LEU A 18 -25.70 2.05 4.85
C LEU A 18 -24.76 3.23 4.60
N VAL A 19 -24.50 4.03 5.63
CA VAL A 19 -23.52 5.13 5.56
C VAL A 19 -22.56 5.05 6.73
N LEU A 20 -21.27 5.06 6.45
CA LEU A 20 -20.21 5.22 7.44
C LEU A 20 -19.55 6.57 7.26
N ARG A 21 -19.35 7.31 8.35
CA ARG A 21 -18.75 8.66 8.33
C ARG A 21 -17.70 8.79 9.39
N LYS A 22 -16.58 9.41 9.05
CA LYS A 22 -15.60 9.82 10.03
C LYS A 22 -16.15 11.00 10.84
N VAL A 23 -16.22 10.85 12.17
CA VAL A 23 -16.65 11.88 13.13
C VAL A 23 -15.49 12.17 14.09
N GLY A 24 -14.83 13.32 13.92
CA GLY A 24 -13.60 13.64 14.67
C GLY A 24 -12.36 12.92 14.15
N ASP A 25 -11.33 12.80 14.99
CA ASP A 25 -10.00 12.37 14.53
C ASP A 25 -9.93 10.88 14.18
N ASN A 26 -10.59 10.02 14.96
CA ASN A 26 -10.51 8.56 14.77
C ASN A 26 -11.88 7.86 14.80
N ALA A 27 -12.94 8.51 15.27
CA ALA A 27 -14.23 7.85 15.44
C ALA A 27 -15.00 7.74 14.12
N ILE A 28 -15.78 6.66 14.01
CA ILE A 28 -16.64 6.37 12.86
C ILE A 28 -18.07 6.25 13.38
N GLU A 29 -18.99 6.90 12.67
CA GLU A 29 -20.43 6.76 12.87
C GLU A 29 -20.98 5.90 11.74
N ALA A 30 -21.80 4.89 12.08
CA ALA A 30 -22.48 4.05 11.10
C ALA A 30 -24.00 4.25 11.22
N THR A 31 -24.65 4.55 10.11
CA THR A 31 -26.11 4.64 10.03
C THR A 31 -26.67 3.68 9.01
N PHE A 32 -27.85 3.12 9.30
CA PHE A 32 -28.64 2.32 8.38
C PHE A 32 -30.03 2.94 8.27
N ASP A 33 -30.42 3.36 7.07
CA ASP A 33 -31.64 4.15 6.81
C ASP A 33 -31.77 5.36 7.76
N ASP A 34 -30.69 6.12 7.88
CA ASP A 34 -30.55 7.28 8.78
C ASP A 34 -30.67 6.98 10.29
N GLN A 35 -30.75 5.70 10.68
CA GLN A 35 -30.73 5.30 12.08
C GLN A 35 -29.32 4.90 12.49
N LEU A 36 -28.84 5.46 13.61
CA LEU A 36 -27.55 5.10 14.19
C LEU A 36 -27.53 3.61 14.57
N ILE A 37 -26.53 2.90 14.08
CA ILE A 37 -26.26 1.49 14.41
C ILE A 37 -24.85 1.34 14.95
N LEU A 38 -24.58 0.23 15.65
CA LEU A 38 -23.23 -0.12 16.13
C LEU A 38 -22.57 0.97 16.99
N ALA A 39 -23.37 1.68 17.80
CA ALA A 39 -22.91 2.80 18.62
C ALA A 39 -21.97 2.37 19.77
N ASP A 40 -22.17 1.16 20.29
CA ASP A 40 -21.33 0.57 21.34
C ASP A 40 -20.08 -0.07 20.75
N ALA A 41 -18.98 -0.11 21.52
CA ALA A 41 -17.67 -0.59 21.06
C ALA A 41 -17.66 -2.06 20.59
N VAL A 42 -18.59 -2.86 21.11
CA VAL A 42 -18.88 -4.22 20.65
C VAL A 42 -20.39 -4.31 20.43
N ALA A 43 -20.80 -4.45 19.17
CA ALA A 43 -22.21 -4.41 18.79
C ALA A 43 -22.45 -5.20 17.50
N GLU A 44 -23.70 -5.60 17.30
CA GLU A 44 -24.16 -6.32 16.11
C GLU A 44 -25.47 -5.69 15.60
N HIS A 45 -25.68 -5.75 14.29
CA HIS A 45 -26.89 -5.27 13.63
C HIS A 45 -27.24 -6.20 12.47
N HIS A 46 -28.47 -6.71 12.44
CA HIS A 46 -28.88 -7.70 11.44
C HIS A 46 -30.17 -7.27 10.75
N VAL A 47 -30.11 -7.21 9.42
CA VAL A 47 -31.28 -7.07 8.56
C VAL A 47 -31.32 -8.30 7.64
N PRO A 48 -32.24 -9.25 7.88
CA PRO A 48 -32.26 -10.53 7.19
C PRO A 48 -32.21 -10.39 5.67
N GLY A 49 -31.20 -11.00 5.04
CA GLY A 49 -31.01 -10.98 3.59
C GLY A 49 -30.53 -9.65 3.02
N VAL A 50 -30.16 -8.68 3.86
CA VAL A 50 -29.69 -7.35 3.44
C VAL A 50 -28.32 -7.04 4.02
N VAL A 51 -28.13 -7.12 5.33
CA VAL A 51 -26.82 -6.84 5.94
C VAL A 51 -26.68 -7.50 7.30
N ASP A 52 -25.50 -8.04 7.57
CA ASP A 52 -25.02 -8.35 8.91
C ASP A 52 -23.85 -7.41 9.23
N GLY A 53 -24.05 -6.50 10.17
CA GLY A 53 -23.08 -5.52 10.62
C GLY A 53 -22.54 -5.86 12.01
N TYR A 54 -21.23 -5.70 12.19
CA TYR A 54 -20.52 -5.96 13.43
C TYR A 54 -19.56 -4.81 13.73
N ARG A 55 -19.44 -4.47 15.00
CA ARG A 55 -18.37 -3.60 15.51
C ARG A 55 -17.65 -4.31 16.63
N SER A 56 -16.32 -4.15 16.64
CA SER A 56 -15.44 -4.74 17.62
C SER A 56 -14.27 -3.82 17.94
N GLU A 57 -13.67 -3.99 19.12
CA GLU A 57 -12.49 -3.23 19.53
C GLU A 57 -11.18 -3.82 18.98
N GLU A 58 -11.20 -5.09 18.56
CA GLU A 58 -10.02 -5.82 18.09
C GLU A 58 -10.34 -6.78 16.96
N TRP A 59 -9.31 -7.14 16.20
CA TRP A 59 -9.43 -8.13 15.13
C TRP A 59 -9.94 -9.48 15.65
N GLN A 60 -11.00 -9.97 15.04
CA GLN A 60 -11.57 -11.28 15.35
C GLN A 60 -11.42 -12.22 14.15
N ALA A 61 -10.50 -13.19 14.24
CA ALA A 61 -10.21 -14.12 13.14
C ALA A 61 -11.38 -15.03 12.73
N GLY A 62 -12.37 -15.23 13.62
CA GLY A 62 -13.60 -15.94 13.27
C GLY A 62 -14.62 -15.08 12.51
N LEU A 63 -14.42 -13.77 12.50
CA LEU A 63 -15.34 -12.80 11.92
C LEU A 63 -14.75 -12.17 10.65
N HIS A 64 -13.47 -11.82 10.67
CA HIS A 64 -12.81 -11.12 9.58
C HIS A 64 -11.89 -12.05 8.79
N SER A 65 -11.80 -11.83 7.48
CA SER A 65 -10.88 -12.57 6.61
C SER A 65 -9.43 -12.09 6.76
N ASP A 66 -8.50 -13.01 6.95
CA ASP A 66 -7.06 -12.70 6.97
C ASP A 66 -6.56 -12.07 5.66
N ASP A 67 -7.30 -12.18 4.56
CA ASP A 67 -6.94 -11.54 3.29
C ASP A 67 -6.97 -10.01 3.38
N VAL A 68 -7.79 -9.44 4.28
CA VAL A 68 -7.77 -8.01 4.60
C VAL A 68 -6.37 -7.61 5.08
N LEU A 69 -5.73 -8.43 5.93
CA LEU A 69 -4.39 -8.15 6.45
C LEU A 69 -3.30 -8.31 5.38
N LYS A 70 -3.61 -9.01 4.29
CA LYS A 70 -2.68 -9.25 3.17
C LYS A 70 -2.79 -8.20 2.06
N VAL A 71 -3.72 -7.24 2.18
CA VAL A 71 -3.82 -6.13 1.23
C VAL A 71 -2.47 -5.41 1.17
N ARG A 72 -1.96 -5.31 -0.05
CA ARG A 72 -0.68 -4.68 -0.34
C ARG A 72 -0.95 -3.22 -0.66
N THR A 73 -0.28 -2.35 0.06
CA THR A 73 -0.37 -0.91 -0.19
C THR A 73 1.00 -0.28 -0.02
N GLU A 74 1.27 0.69 -0.87
CA GLU A 74 2.45 1.54 -0.82
C GLU A 74 2.28 2.70 0.18
N MET A 75 1.07 2.84 0.76
CA MET A 75 0.76 3.87 1.74
C MET A 75 1.46 3.58 3.08
N GLN A 76 2.13 4.60 3.59
CA GLN A 76 2.65 4.61 4.96
C GLN A 76 1.62 5.21 5.90
N PHE A 77 1.43 4.57 7.04
CA PHE A 77 0.47 4.99 8.04
C PHE A 77 1.19 5.36 9.33
N ASP A 78 0.60 6.26 10.10
CA ASP A 78 1.18 6.79 11.34
C ASP A 78 1.43 5.69 12.37
N ILE A 79 0.62 4.63 12.28
CA ILE A 79 0.59 3.51 13.22
C ILE A 79 1.39 2.28 12.76
N GLY A 80 2.10 2.36 11.62
CA GLY A 80 2.93 1.28 11.11
C GLY A 80 2.40 0.59 9.84
N PRO A 81 2.89 -0.61 9.50
CA PRO A 81 2.47 -1.34 8.32
C PRO A 81 0.97 -1.67 8.32
N TRP A 82 0.45 -1.95 7.13
CA TRP A 82 -0.98 -2.18 6.89
C TRP A 82 -1.71 -3.10 7.92
N PRO A 83 -1.17 -4.26 8.34
CA PRO A 83 -1.87 -5.11 9.31
C PRO A 83 -2.07 -4.44 10.68
N GLU A 84 -1.19 -3.54 11.09
CA GLU A 84 -1.24 -2.88 12.41
C GLU A 84 -2.48 -1.98 12.54
N ARG A 85 -3.04 -1.54 11.41
CA ARG A 85 -4.31 -0.78 11.35
C ARG A 85 -5.54 -1.55 11.84
N PHE A 86 -5.47 -2.88 11.81
CA PHE A 86 -6.57 -3.75 12.14
C PHE A 86 -6.31 -4.51 13.44
N LEU A 87 -5.05 -4.90 13.67
CA LEU A 87 -4.65 -5.67 14.84
C LEU A 87 -4.50 -4.79 16.10
N GLY A 88 -4.18 -3.50 15.94
CA GLY A 88 -3.76 -2.59 17.02
C GLY A 88 -4.85 -1.94 17.87
N ARG A 89 -5.97 -2.63 18.16
CA ARG A 89 -7.12 -2.09 18.90
C ARG A 89 -7.53 -0.67 18.47
N PRO A 90 -7.99 -0.51 17.22
CA PRO A 90 -8.24 0.81 16.64
C PRO A 90 -9.26 1.61 17.46
N GLN A 91 -8.91 2.85 17.86
CA GLN A 91 -9.78 3.68 18.71
C GLN A 91 -11.16 3.96 18.10
N GLY A 92 -11.23 4.07 16.76
CA GLY A 92 -12.51 4.20 16.05
C GLY A 92 -13.38 2.96 16.10
N GLY A 93 -12.81 1.82 16.48
CA GLY A 93 -13.39 0.50 16.33
C GLY A 93 -13.10 -0.10 14.95
N LEU A 94 -13.25 -1.42 14.89
CA LEU A 94 -13.19 -2.23 13.68
C LEU A 94 -14.60 -2.67 13.32
N TYR A 95 -15.02 -2.31 12.11
CA TYR A 95 -16.35 -2.62 11.58
C TYR A 95 -16.24 -3.67 10.48
N LEU A 96 -17.19 -4.59 10.47
CA LEU A 96 -17.41 -5.53 9.38
C LEU A 96 -18.88 -5.46 8.97
N PHE A 97 -19.14 -5.33 7.68
CA PHE A 97 -20.46 -5.50 7.10
C PHE A 97 -20.42 -6.62 6.07
N ARG A 98 -21.29 -7.61 6.22
CA ARG A 98 -21.53 -8.66 5.24
C ARG A 98 -22.83 -8.37 4.51
N PHE A 99 -22.76 -8.38 3.21
CA PHE A 99 -23.87 -8.12 2.31
C PHE A 99 -24.22 -9.38 1.51
N PRO A 100 -25.29 -9.35 0.69
CA PRO A 100 -25.60 -10.44 -0.22
C PRO A 100 -24.45 -10.73 -1.19
N GLU A 101 -24.53 -11.90 -1.82
CA GLU A 101 -23.60 -12.32 -2.88
C GLU A 101 -22.13 -12.44 -2.46
N GLY A 102 -21.85 -12.49 -1.15
CA GLY A 102 -20.49 -12.67 -0.63
C GLY A 102 -19.64 -11.40 -0.67
N VAL A 103 -20.28 -10.22 -0.67
CA VAL A 103 -19.59 -8.94 -0.55
C VAL A 103 -19.40 -8.60 0.93
N GLU A 104 -18.19 -8.20 1.31
CA GLU A 104 -17.83 -7.80 2.66
C GLU A 104 -17.12 -6.44 2.64
N LEU A 105 -17.42 -5.59 3.62
CA LEU A 105 -16.76 -4.31 3.84
C LEU A 105 -16.16 -4.27 5.25
N THR A 106 -14.84 -4.20 5.34
CA THR A 106 -14.13 -3.97 6.59
C THR A 106 -13.70 -2.52 6.68
N VAL A 107 -14.00 -1.83 7.80
CA VAL A 107 -13.66 -0.41 7.99
C VAL A 107 -12.99 -0.20 9.36
N THR A 108 -11.95 0.64 9.40
CA THR A 108 -11.26 1.02 10.63
C THR A 108 -10.95 2.53 10.64
N GLY A 109 -10.94 3.13 11.82
CA GLY A 109 -10.55 4.52 12.07
C GLY A 109 -9.43 4.58 13.10
N VAL A 110 -8.20 4.84 12.65
CA VAL A 110 -7.03 4.90 13.56
C VAL A 110 -6.22 6.18 13.41
N ASP A 111 -5.90 6.56 12.19
CA ASP A 111 -5.27 7.84 11.78
C ASP A 111 -6.12 8.48 10.65
N HIS A 112 -6.56 7.63 9.73
CA HIS A 112 -7.45 7.86 8.62
C HIS A 112 -8.54 6.79 8.63
N MET A 113 -9.68 7.11 8.03
CA MET A 113 -10.67 6.08 7.74
C MET A 113 -10.12 5.20 6.62
N THR A 114 -10.10 3.89 6.83
CA THR A 114 -9.66 2.91 5.84
C THR A 114 -10.77 1.92 5.61
N MET A 115 -10.97 1.55 4.34
CA MET A 115 -11.87 0.46 3.97
C MET A 115 -11.18 -0.60 3.13
N VAL A 116 -11.65 -1.82 3.28
CA VAL A 116 -11.37 -2.93 2.40
C VAL A 116 -12.69 -3.51 1.94
N LEU A 117 -12.92 -3.49 0.63
CA LEU A 117 -14.01 -4.18 -0.02
C LEU A 117 -13.50 -5.54 -0.49
N THR A 118 -14.15 -6.62 -0.06
CA THR A 118 -13.89 -7.98 -0.52
C THR A 118 -15.15 -8.50 -1.19
N MET A 119 -15.03 -9.01 -2.41
CA MET A 119 -16.16 -9.54 -3.16
C MET A 119 -15.69 -10.60 -4.16
N PRO A 120 -16.58 -11.51 -4.60
CA PRO A 120 -16.34 -12.27 -5.83
C PRO A 120 -16.56 -11.38 -7.08
N PRO A 121 -16.07 -11.80 -8.26
CA PRO A 121 -16.38 -11.13 -9.51
C PRO A 121 -17.89 -11.02 -9.70
N ALA A 122 -18.37 -9.80 -9.94
CA ALA A 122 -19.80 -9.54 -10.13
C ALA A 122 -20.30 -10.24 -11.42
N ARG A 123 -21.43 -10.95 -11.33
CA ARG A 123 -21.98 -11.76 -12.45
C ARG A 123 -22.30 -10.95 -13.70
N GLY A 124 -22.59 -9.65 -13.55
CA GLY A 124 -22.85 -8.72 -14.65
C GLY A 124 -21.64 -7.87 -15.06
N GLY A 125 -20.46 -8.16 -14.51
CA GLY A 125 -19.33 -7.24 -14.51
C GLY A 125 -19.45 -6.19 -13.39
N GLN A 126 -18.34 -5.50 -13.13
CA GLN A 126 -18.27 -4.36 -12.22
C GLN A 126 -17.50 -3.21 -12.91
N GLY A 127 -17.69 -2.00 -12.40
CA GLY A 127 -17.03 -0.80 -12.90
C GLY A 127 -16.60 0.11 -11.75
N GLY A 128 -16.24 1.35 -12.08
CA GLY A 128 -15.80 2.34 -11.11
C GLY A 128 -14.30 2.28 -10.80
N TYR A 129 -13.91 3.01 -9.76
CA TYR A 129 -12.51 3.30 -9.45
C TYR A 129 -11.67 2.10 -8.95
N CYS A 130 -12.30 0.96 -8.66
CA CYS A 130 -11.63 -0.26 -8.21
C CYS A 130 -11.39 -1.28 -9.33
N GLY A 131 -11.68 -0.92 -10.59
CA GLY A 131 -11.51 -1.81 -11.73
C GLY A 131 -12.67 -2.78 -11.95
N ASN A 132 -12.56 -3.58 -13.01
CA ASN A 132 -13.59 -4.50 -13.49
C ASN A 132 -13.47 -5.92 -12.89
N PHE A 133 -12.37 -6.21 -12.20
CA PHE A 133 -12.07 -7.47 -11.51
C PHE A 133 -12.12 -8.73 -12.40
N ASN A 134 -11.68 -8.60 -13.66
CA ASN A 134 -11.57 -9.73 -14.61
C ASN A 134 -10.22 -10.48 -14.52
N GLY A 135 -9.26 -9.98 -13.72
CA GLY A 135 -7.91 -10.53 -13.59
C GLY A 135 -6.86 -9.92 -14.53
N GLU A 136 -7.23 -8.94 -15.35
CA GLU A 136 -6.39 -8.23 -16.32
C GLU A 136 -6.16 -6.77 -15.90
N GLN A 137 -5.23 -6.54 -14.98
CA GLN A 137 -4.96 -5.19 -14.43
C GLN A 137 -4.67 -4.10 -15.49
N GLU A 138 -4.18 -4.47 -16.68
CA GLU A 138 -3.84 -3.51 -17.75
C GLU A 138 -5.06 -2.79 -18.34
N ASP A 139 -6.27 -3.32 -18.15
CA ASP A 139 -7.51 -2.71 -18.64
C ASP A 139 -8.27 -1.90 -17.56
N ASP A 140 -7.88 -2.03 -16.29
CA ASP A 140 -8.46 -1.30 -15.17
C ASP A 140 -8.00 0.17 -15.14
N PHE A 141 -6.82 0.46 -15.69
CA PHE A 141 -6.21 1.77 -15.59
C PHE A 141 -5.41 2.19 -16.83
N GLU A 142 -5.43 3.49 -17.13
CA GLU A 142 -4.52 4.13 -18.08
C GLU A 142 -3.35 4.78 -17.33
N PRO A 143 -2.09 4.42 -17.64
CA PRO A 143 -0.93 5.15 -17.14
C PRO A 143 -0.88 6.53 -17.77
N VAL A 144 -1.14 7.58 -16.98
CA VAL A 144 -1.09 8.98 -17.46
C VAL A 144 0.10 9.72 -16.87
N ALA A 145 0.42 9.42 -15.62
CA ALA A 145 1.70 9.74 -15.02
C ALA A 145 2.12 8.56 -14.11
N PRO A 146 3.39 8.51 -13.70
CA PRO A 146 3.96 7.27 -13.16
C PRO A 146 3.43 6.80 -11.80
N SER A 147 2.71 7.67 -11.10
CA SER A 147 1.97 7.44 -9.85
C SER A 147 0.49 7.76 -10.00
N TRP A 148 0.07 8.08 -11.23
CA TRP A 148 -1.29 8.44 -11.53
C TRP A 148 -1.83 7.66 -12.72
N HIS A 149 -2.60 6.67 -12.32
CA HIS A 149 -3.43 5.86 -13.16
C HIS A 149 -4.80 6.51 -13.26
N LEU A 150 -5.24 6.81 -14.48
CA LEU A 150 -6.64 7.14 -14.69
C LEU A 150 -7.43 5.84 -14.73
N PRO A 151 -8.47 5.68 -13.90
CA PRO A 151 -9.31 4.50 -13.99
C PRO A 151 -9.94 4.41 -15.39
N ARG A 152 -10.12 3.18 -15.86
CA ARG A 152 -10.81 2.84 -17.09
C ARG A 152 -12.07 2.04 -16.77
N GLY A 153 -13.04 2.13 -17.67
CA GLY A 153 -14.30 1.40 -17.57
C GLY A 153 -15.51 2.29 -17.32
N PRO A 154 -16.68 1.67 -17.10
CA PRO A 154 -17.91 2.38 -16.81
C PRO A 154 -17.92 2.96 -15.39
N ASP A 155 -18.90 3.83 -15.10
CA ASP A 155 -19.18 4.34 -13.75
C ASP A 155 -18.06 5.19 -13.12
N LEU A 156 -17.32 5.92 -13.96
CA LEU A 156 -16.26 6.86 -13.58
C LEU A 156 -16.70 8.33 -13.62
N ASP A 157 -17.91 8.58 -14.12
CA ASP A 157 -18.48 9.91 -14.11
C ASP A 157 -18.75 10.36 -12.66
N PRO A 158 -18.54 11.64 -12.33
CA PRO A 158 -18.85 12.12 -11.00
C PRO A 158 -20.32 11.90 -10.63
N VAL A 159 -20.55 11.36 -9.43
CA VAL A 159 -21.91 11.12 -8.93
C VAL A 159 -22.65 12.45 -8.76
N PRO A 160 -23.80 12.67 -9.42
CA PRO A 160 -24.59 13.88 -9.25
C PRO A 160 -25.02 14.05 -7.79
N ALA A 161 -25.09 15.29 -7.30
CA ALA A 161 -25.50 15.56 -5.92
C ALA A 161 -26.87 14.97 -5.55
N SER A 162 -27.79 14.84 -6.53
CA SER A 162 -29.10 14.21 -6.34
C SER A 162 -29.07 12.69 -6.20
N GLN A 163 -27.96 12.04 -6.56
CA GLN A 163 -27.73 10.60 -6.44
C GLN A 163 -26.75 10.26 -5.31
N SER A 164 -26.18 11.28 -4.65
CA SER A 164 -25.30 11.10 -3.51
C SER A 164 -26.10 10.60 -2.30
N PHE A 165 -25.70 9.44 -1.77
CA PHE A 165 -26.18 8.93 -0.48
C PHE A 165 -25.68 9.73 0.71
N PHE A 166 -24.62 10.52 0.52
CA PHE A 166 -24.21 11.47 1.53
C PHE A 166 -25.13 12.69 1.48
N GLY A 167 -25.84 12.94 2.58
CA GLY A 167 -26.72 14.10 2.72
C GLY A 167 -25.99 15.45 2.54
N PRO A 168 -26.73 16.57 2.56
CA PRO A 168 -26.22 17.90 2.21
C PRO A 168 -24.97 18.35 2.99
N SER A 169 -24.74 17.79 4.18
CA SER A 169 -23.62 18.16 5.06
C SER A 169 -22.25 17.62 4.63
N VAL A 170 -22.17 16.52 3.85
CA VAL A 170 -20.88 16.03 3.30
C VAL A 170 -20.54 16.73 1.98
N ALA A 171 -21.55 17.05 1.18
CA ALA A 171 -21.38 17.74 -0.09
C ALA A 171 -20.75 19.13 0.05
N ALA A 172 -20.79 19.73 1.24
CA ALA A 172 -20.13 21.00 1.55
C ALA A 172 -18.61 20.87 1.76
N ASP A 173 -18.12 19.71 2.21
CA ASP A 173 -16.69 19.45 2.48
C ASP A 173 -16.00 18.70 1.31
N ALA A 174 -16.76 17.98 0.50
CA ALA A 174 -16.28 17.46 -0.77
C ALA A 174 -16.10 18.63 -1.75
N ARG A 175 -14.86 18.97 -2.12
CA ARG A 175 -14.63 19.85 -3.27
C ARG A 175 -15.39 19.24 -4.45
N GLY A 176 -16.18 20.07 -5.15
CA GLY A 176 -17.09 19.64 -6.20
C GLY A 176 -16.41 18.78 -7.28
N PRO A 177 -17.19 18.16 -8.18
CA PRO A 177 -16.68 17.23 -9.18
C PRO A 177 -15.58 17.91 -10.00
N VAL A 178 -14.35 17.41 -9.87
CA VAL A 178 -13.20 17.85 -10.66
C VAL A 178 -12.89 16.75 -11.67
N SER A 179 -12.76 17.10 -12.94
CA SER A 179 -12.35 16.16 -13.96
C SER A 179 -10.88 15.72 -13.74
N SER A 180 -10.54 14.52 -14.23
CA SER A 180 -9.16 14.02 -14.20
C SER A 180 -8.16 14.99 -14.85
N MET A 181 -8.55 15.70 -15.91
CA MET A 181 -7.69 16.70 -16.55
C MET A 181 -7.51 17.95 -15.69
N GLU A 182 -8.53 18.35 -14.92
CA GLU A 182 -8.42 19.44 -13.96
C GLU A 182 -7.53 19.06 -12.77
N LEU A 183 -7.56 17.82 -12.27
CA LEU A 183 -6.59 17.38 -11.26
C LEU A 183 -5.15 17.55 -11.76
N PHE A 184 -4.89 17.26 -13.04
CA PHE A 184 -3.55 17.29 -13.62
C PHE A 184 -3.04 18.71 -13.79
N MET A 185 -3.92 19.59 -14.28
CA MET A 185 -3.63 21.02 -14.34
C MET A 185 -3.41 21.60 -12.94
N THR A 186 -4.21 21.19 -11.96
CA THR A 186 -4.06 21.60 -10.55
C THR A 186 -2.71 21.16 -9.98
N MET A 187 -2.25 19.95 -10.31
CA MET A 187 -0.93 19.45 -9.88
C MET A 187 0.20 20.32 -10.44
N LEU A 188 0.18 20.58 -11.75
CA LEU A 188 1.16 21.43 -12.43
C LEU A 188 1.17 22.86 -11.89
N GLU A 189 -0.01 23.42 -11.64
CA GLU A 189 -0.15 24.75 -11.04
C GLU A 189 0.37 24.79 -9.61
N THR A 190 0.08 23.76 -8.81
CA THR A 190 0.56 23.66 -7.43
C THR A 190 2.08 23.54 -7.36
N LEU A 191 2.70 22.75 -8.25
CA LEU A 191 4.16 22.65 -8.35
C LEU A 191 4.82 23.97 -8.80
N LYS A 192 4.12 24.78 -9.61
CA LYS A 192 4.56 26.12 -10.02
C LYS A 192 4.38 27.15 -8.90
N ALA A 193 3.29 27.06 -8.15
CA ALA A 193 2.94 27.96 -7.05
C ALA A 193 3.60 27.59 -5.70
N CYS A 194 4.32 26.47 -5.65
CA CYS A 194 5.04 26.05 -4.47
C CYS A 194 6.10 27.07 -4.07
N ASP A 195 6.14 27.42 -2.78
CA ASP A 195 7.10 28.37 -2.24
C ASP A 195 8.55 27.94 -2.58
N PRO A 196 9.41 28.82 -3.11
CA PRO A 196 10.74 28.43 -3.56
C PRO A 196 11.60 27.80 -2.47
N SER A 197 11.52 28.30 -1.23
CA SER A 197 12.31 27.79 -0.11
C SER A 197 11.80 26.43 0.38
N LEU A 198 10.47 26.26 0.41
CA LEU A 198 9.83 24.98 0.71
C LEU A 198 10.14 23.94 -0.36
N LYS A 199 10.04 24.31 -1.64
CA LYS A 199 10.33 23.46 -2.79
C LYS A 199 11.77 22.98 -2.78
N GLU A 200 12.71 23.85 -2.45
CA GLU A 200 14.13 23.48 -2.34
C GLU A 200 14.37 22.47 -1.19
N ARG A 201 13.68 22.63 -0.06
CA ARG A 201 13.72 21.64 1.03
C ARG A 201 13.07 20.32 0.63
N ALA A 202 11.95 20.37 -0.10
CA ALA A 202 11.28 19.19 -0.64
C ALA A 202 12.20 18.43 -1.60
N VAL A 203 12.80 19.10 -2.58
CA VAL A 203 13.77 18.52 -3.53
C VAL A 203 14.94 17.87 -2.79
N ARG A 204 15.51 18.53 -1.78
CA ARG A 204 16.58 17.95 -0.95
C ARG A 204 16.12 16.70 -0.23
N ARG A 205 14.96 16.75 0.43
CA ARG A 205 14.44 15.63 1.22
C ARG A 205 14.10 14.43 0.33
N CYS A 206 13.45 14.66 -0.80
CA CYS A 206 13.06 13.65 -1.79
C CYS A 206 14.22 13.15 -2.68
N SER A 207 15.45 13.65 -2.51
CA SER A 207 16.57 13.33 -3.41
C SER A 207 16.96 11.84 -3.42
N HIS A 208 16.72 11.14 -2.31
CA HIS A 208 17.00 9.70 -2.18
C HIS A 208 15.96 8.80 -2.86
N VAL A 209 14.88 9.38 -3.40
CA VAL A 209 13.92 8.66 -4.23
C VAL A 209 14.54 8.46 -5.62
N GLY A 210 14.97 7.23 -5.89
CA GLY A 210 15.67 6.86 -7.13
C GLY A 210 14.80 6.96 -8.37
N ASP A 211 13.52 6.64 -8.23
CA ASP A 211 12.54 6.81 -9.30
C ASP A 211 12.23 8.31 -9.49
N ALA A 212 12.53 8.84 -10.67
CA ALA A 212 12.35 10.27 -10.96
C ALA A 212 10.91 10.74 -10.80
N ARG A 213 9.96 9.81 -10.82
CA ARG A 213 8.54 10.02 -10.94
C ARG A 213 7.91 10.08 -9.55
N VAL A 214 8.21 9.11 -8.69
CA VAL A 214 7.86 9.09 -7.26
C VAL A 214 8.52 10.27 -6.52
N ARG A 215 9.73 10.66 -6.96
CA ARG A 215 10.42 11.84 -6.45
C ARG A 215 9.62 13.13 -6.70
N GLN A 216 8.88 13.20 -7.80
CA GLN A 216 8.10 14.38 -8.17
C GLN A 216 6.82 14.49 -7.34
N ASP A 217 6.21 13.36 -6.97
CA ASP A 217 5.07 13.30 -6.06
C ASP A 217 5.45 13.62 -4.63
N CYS A 218 6.59 13.09 -4.18
CA CYS A 218 7.20 13.48 -2.91
C CYS A 218 7.36 15.02 -2.80
N ILE A 219 7.77 15.68 -3.89
CA ILE A 219 7.87 17.15 -3.92
C ILE A 219 6.48 17.80 -3.93
N PHE A 220 5.54 17.26 -4.71
CA PHE A 220 4.17 17.77 -4.78
C PHE A 220 3.46 17.71 -3.42
N ASP A 221 3.56 16.60 -2.70
CA ASP A 221 2.92 16.40 -1.40
C ASP A 221 3.43 17.41 -0.37
N VAL A 222 4.74 17.66 -0.33
CA VAL A 222 5.30 18.73 0.51
C VAL A 222 4.76 20.10 0.10
N CYS A 223 4.59 20.36 -1.20
CA CYS A 223 4.09 21.63 -1.71
C CYS A 223 2.60 21.87 -1.38
N VAL A 224 1.76 20.83 -1.43
CA VAL A 224 0.34 20.91 -1.07
C VAL A 224 0.16 21.03 0.42
N THR A 225 0.86 20.19 1.19
CA THR A 225 0.72 20.11 2.65
C THR A 225 1.44 21.25 3.38
N ARG A 226 2.42 21.87 2.73
CA ARG A 226 3.37 22.82 3.34
C ARG A 226 4.19 22.22 4.48
N ASP A 227 4.28 20.89 4.54
CA ASP A 227 5.01 20.15 5.55
C ASP A 227 6.10 19.29 4.90
N VAL A 228 7.36 19.51 5.28
CA VAL A 228 8.50 18.75 4.73
C VAL A 228 8.47 17.28 5.20
N ARG A 229 7.77 16.99 6.30
CA ARG A 229 7.63 15.62 6.81
C ARG A 229 6.79 14.74 5.89
N ALA A 230 5.92 15.32 5.06
CA ALA A 230 5.17 14.57 4.04
C ALA A 230 6.08 13.87 3.00
N ALA A 231 7.35 14.29 2.88
CA ALA A 231 8.33 13.60 2.05
C ALA A 231 8.75 12.23 2.62
N ASP A 232 8.66 12.05 3.94
CA ASP A 232 9.13 10.84 4.62
C ASP A 232 8.21 9.66 4.28
N ASP A 233 6.91 9.93 4.12
CA ASP A 233 5.88 8.97 3.72
C ASP A 233 6.13 8.46 2.28
N MET A 234 6.61 9.32 1.38
CA MET A 234 6.92 8.97 -0.01
C MET A 234 8.30 8.32 -0.20
N LEU A 235 9.29 8.72 0.59
CA LEU A 235 10.64 8.11 0.58
C LEU A 235 10.61 6.64 0.90
N ALA A 236 9.73 6.24 1.82
CA ALA A 236 9.62 4.87 2.22
C ALA A 236 8.53 4.09 1.44
N ALA A 237 7.64 4.78 0.71
CA ALA A 237 6.86 4.20 -0.41
C ALA A 237 7.78 3.81 -1.58
N ALA A 238 8.68 4.70 -2.04
CA ALA A 238 9.56 4.44 -3.19
C ALA A 238 10.55 3.26 -3.01
N VAL A 239 11.00 3.02 -1.77
CA VAL A 239 11.87 1.88 -1.44
C VAL A 239 11.08 0.56 -1.32
N MET A 240 9.76 0.63 -1.17
CA MET A 240 8.84 -0.51 -1.06
C MET A 240 8.10 -0.81 -2.37
N GLU A 241 7.88 0.17 -3.25
CA GLU A 241 7.20 0.05 -4.55
C GLU A 241 7.84 -1.01 -5.47
N GLN A 242 9.15 -1.19 -5.37
CA GLN A 242 9.88 -2.24 -6.09
C GLN A 242 9.81 -3.63 -5.42
N LYS A 243 9.46 -3.70 -4.13
CA LYS A 243 9.39 -4.94 -3.32
C LYS A 243 7.97 -5.46 -3.07
N VAL A 244 6.94 -4.68 -3.39
CA VAL A 244 5.52 -4.97 -3.10
C VAL A 244 4.72 -5.41 -4.33
N ASN A 245 5.11 -4.99 -5.55
CA ASN A 245 4.59 -5.53 -6.83
C ASN A 245 4.96 -7.00 -7.10
N SER A 246 5.67 -7.51 -6.13
CA SER A 246 6.63 -8.54 -6.18
C SER A 246 6.37 -9.34 -4.94
N ARG A 247 6.02 -10.61 -5.05
CA ARG A 247 5.41 -11.36 -3.92
C ARG A 247 6.37 -11.65 -2.76
N GLY A 248 7.44 -10.87 -2.63
CA GLY A 248 8.65 -11.31 -1.97
C GLY A 248 9.24 -12.51 -2.70
N ILE A 249 8.93 -12.69 -3.98
CA ILE A 249 9.39 -13.83 -4.75
C ILE A 249 10.80 -13.47 -5.22
N PRO A 250 11.80 -14.25 -4.81
CA PRO A 250 13.13 -14.15 -5.39
C PRO A 250 13.04 -14.45 -6.89
N VAL A 251 13.29 -13.44 -7.72
CA VAL A 251 13.42 -13.63 -9.16
C VAL A 251 14.89 -13.73 -9.50
N LEU A 252 15.24 -14.79 -10.19
CA LEU A 252 16.58 -14.99 -10.72
C LEU A 252 16.87 -13.85 -11.71
N TYR A 253 17.85 -13.01 -11.37
CA TYR A 253 18.27 -11.92 -12.24
C TYR A 253 19.28 -12.41 -13.28
N GLY A 254 20.24 -13.23 -12.86
CA GLY A 254 21.25 -13.80 -13.76
C GLY A 254 22.45 -14.37 -13.03
N HIS A 255 23.47 -14.76 -13.80
CA HIS A 255 24.75 -15.22 -13.29
C HIS A 255 25.73 -14.05 -13.18
N GLY A 256 26.44 -13.96 -12.05
CA GLY A 256 27.26 -12.83 -11.64
C GLY A 256 26.86 -12.33 -10.25
N GLN A 257 27.63 -11.37 -9.74
CA GLN A 257 27.33 -10.67 -8.50
C GLN A 257 26.33 -9.55 -8.79
N CYS A 258 25.39 -9.33 -7.88
CA CYS A 258 24.39 -8.30 -8.04
C CYS A 258 25.01 -6.90 -7.89
N ARG A 259 24.63 -5.99 -8.78
CA ARG A 259 25.08 -4.59 -8.79
C ARG A 259 23.91 -3.64 -9.03
N ASP A 260 24.07 -2.40 -8.58
CA ASP A 260 23.13 -1.33 -8.86
C ASP A 260 23.28 -0.78 -10.29
N ALA A 261 22.52 0.28 -10.60
CA ALA A 261 22.52 0.90 -11.93
C ALA A 261 23.86 1.56 -12.31
N GLU A 262 24.66 1.93 -11.31
CA GLU A 262 25.99 2.49 -11.44
C GLU A 262 27.09 1.41 -11.47
N GLY A 263 26.73 0.14 -11.27
CA GLY A 263 27.67 -0.99 -11.24
C GLY A 263 28.35 -1.19 -9.88
N GLU A 264 27.88 -0.52 -8.83
CA GLU A 264 28.43 -0.64 -7.48
C GLU A 264 27.90 -1.91 -6.79
N PRO A 265 28.74 -2.61 -5.99
CA PRO A 265 28.31 -3.76 -5.20
C PRO A 265 27.51 -3.31 -3.97
N TYR A 266 26.65 -4.19 -3.46
CA TYR A 266 25.86 -3.97 -2.24
C TYR A 266 26.58 -4.40 -0.97
N ALA A 267 26.20 -3.83 0.17
CA ALA A 267 26.59 -4.42 1.45
C ALA A 267 25.94 -5.79 1.59
N ALA A 268 26.68 -6.76 2.11
CA ALA A 268 26.24 -8.15 2.13
C ALA A 268 26.37 -8.74 3.54
N PHE A 269 25.47 -9.64 3.92
CA PHE A 269 25.57 -10.41 5.15
C PHE A 269 25.53 -11.88 4.81
N SER A 270 26.58 -12.62 5.19
CA SER A 270 26.61 -14.06 4.97
C SER A 270 25.51 -14.73 5.79
N VAL A 271 24.95 -15.81 5.25
CA VAL A 271 24.01 -16.67 5.97
C VAL A 271 24.54 -18.09 5.97
N VAL A 272 24.48 -18.73 7.13
CA VAL A 272 24.73 -20.16 7.27
C VAL A 272 23.36 -20.85 7.29
N PRO A 273 22.95 -21.54 6.21
CA PRO A 273 21.64 -22.17 6.14
C PRO A 273 21.53 -23.32 7.15
N GLY A 274 20.41 -23.39 7.88
CA GLY A 274 20.15 -24.50 8.82
C GLY A 274 19.66 -25.79 8.14
N SER A 275 19.28 -25.71 6.87
CA SER A 275 18.75 -26.81 6.05
C SER A 275 19.19 -26.59 4.58
N PRO A 276 18.99 -27.55 3.64
CA PRO A 276 19.43 -27.41 2.24
C PRO A 276 18.61 -26.39 1.41
N HIS A 277 17.95 -25.42 2.05
CA HIS A 277 17.29 -24.33 1.35
C HIS A 277 18.30 -23.43 0.63
N ARG A 278 17.89 -23.01 -0.55
CA ARG A 278 18.64 -22.15 -1.46
C ARG A 278 18.57 -20.70 -0.96
N CYS A 279 19.56 -19.88 -1.31
CA CYS A 279 19.71 -18.50 -0.84
C CYS A 279 18.48 -17.61 -1.14
N ASP A 280 17.73 -17.94 -2.19
CA ASP A 280 16.42 -17.40 -2.52
C ASP A 280 15.36 -17.61 -1.41
N GLY A 281 15.32 -18.77 -0.75
CA GLY A 281 14.34 -19.02 0.32
C GLY A 281 14.49 -18.07 1.52
N ILE A 282 15.74 -17.73 1.89
CA ILE A 282 16.02 -16.75 2.95
C ILE A 282 15.65 -15.34 2.47
N LEU A 283 15.94 -15.02 1.21
CA LEU A 283 15.53 -13.75 0.61
C LEU A 283 14.00 -13.56 0.65
N ALA A 284 13.23 -14.62 0.40
CA ALA A 284 11.77 -14.58 0.46
C ALA A 284 11.24 -14.25 1.87
N GLN A 285 11.87 -14.80 2.93
CA GLN A 285 11.52 -14.48 4.32
C GLN A 285 11.77 -13.01 4.65
N LEU A 286 12.78 -12.42 4.02
CA LEU A 286 13.21 -11.05 4.23
C LEU A 286 12.57 -10.06 3.24
N ALA A 287 11.57 -10.48 2.47
CA ALA A 287 10.95 -9.65 1.43
C ALA A 287 10.47 -8.29 1.93
N LEU A 288 9.93 -8.23 3.16
CA LEU A 288 9.44 -7.01 3.79
C LEU A 288 10.49 -6.31 4.67
N ALA A 289 11.69 -6.88 4.79
CA ALA A 289 12.74 -6.30 5.60
C ALA A 289 13.25 -5.00 4.94
N ARG A 290 13.24 -3.92 5.73
CA ARG A 290 13.71 -2.61 5.28
C ARG A 290 15.15 -2.72 4.80
N GLY A 291 15.41 -2.19 3.60
CA GLY A 291 16.76 -2.12 3.04
C GLY A 291 17.34 -3.42 2.47
N VAL A 292 16.67 -4.57 2.56
CA VAL A 292 17.08 -5.82 1.87
C VAL A 292 16.75 -5.77 0.39
N VAL A 293 17.74 -5.80 -0.50
CA VAL A 293 17.54 -5.56 -1.95
C VAL A 293 17.63 -6.83 -2.80
N GLY A 294 18.24 -7.90 -2.29
CA GLY A 294 18.40 -9.15 -3.02
C GLY A 294 19.25 -10.16 -2.28
N ALA A 295 19.67 -11.20 -2.99
CA ALA A 295 20.57 -12.21 -2.48
C ALA A 295 21.48 -12.72 -3.59
N GLN A 296 22.64 -13.25 -3.21
CA GLN A 296 23.54 -13.90 -4.14
C GLN A 296 24.15 -15.17 -3.55
N HIS A 297 24.36 -16.17 -4.40
CA HIS A 297 24.89 -17.48 -4.03
C HIS A 297 26.11 -17.82 -4.87
N ASN A 298 27.19 -18.25 -4.22
CA ASN A 298 28.38 -18.74 -4.88
C ASN A 298 28.34 -20.27 -4.99
N GLU A 299 28.27 -20.80 -6.21
CA GLU A 299 28.17 -22.24 -6.45
C GLU A 299 29.45 -23.01 -6.11
N ARG A 300 30.62 -22.36 -6.08
CA ARG A 300 31.90 -23.02 -5.74
C ARG A 300 32.09 -23.15 -4.24
N THR A 301 31.72 -22.13 -3.48
CA THR A 301 31.94 -22.08 -2.03
C THR A 301 30.68 -22.38 -1.22
N ALA A 302 29.53 -22.51 -1.88
CA ALA A 302 28.20 -22.56 -1.27
C ALA A 302 27.90 -21.35 -0.37
N ALA A 303 28.58 -20.21 -0.59
CA ALA A 303 28.33 -19.00 0.17
C ALA A 303 26.98 -18.39 -0.23
N CYS A 304 26.15 -18.09 0.75
CA CYS A 304 24.90 -17.36 0.58
C CYS A 304 25.00 -15.99 1.26
N GLU A 305 24.64 -14.94 0.53
CA GLU A 305 24.72 -13.57 1.01
C GLU A 305 23.40 -12.83 0.77
N ILE A 306 22.88 -12.19 1.81
CA ILE A 306 21.75 -11.26 1.72
C ILE A 306 22.29 -9.87 1.50
N LEU A 307 21.79 -9.22 0.45
CA LEU A 307 22.24 -7.92 -0.01
C LEU A 307 21.35 -6.83 0.57
N VAL A 308 21.98 -5.78 1.07
CA VAL A 308 21.31 -4.64 1.71
C VAL A 308 21.90 -3.32 1.25
N GLN A 309 21.14 -2.25 1.43
CA GLN A 309 21.65 -0.89 1.29
C GLN A 309 22.75 -0.62 2.33
N ALA A 310 23.73 0.23 2.00
CA ALA A 310 24.98 0.40 2.74
C ALA A 310 24.83 0.60 4.27
N ASP A 311 23.78 1.31 4.69
CA ASP A 311 23.52 1.71 6.09
C ASP A 311 22.52 0.80 6.83
N VAL A 312 22.25 -0.40 6.30
CA VAL A 312 21.22 -1.31 6.83
C VAL A 312 21.87 -2.54 7.44
N ASP A 313 21.40 -2.93 8.63
CA ASP A 313 21.75 -4.18 9.30
C ASP A 313 20.49 -5.05 9.45
N PRO A 314 20.39 -6.17 8.73
CA PRO A 314 19.22 -7.05 8.78
C PRO A 314 19.29 -8.09 9.92
N THR A 315 20.37 -8.12 10.72
CA THR A 315 20.68 -9.26 11.61
C THR A 315 19.74 -9.40 12.82
N SER A 316 18.93 -8.39 13.10
CA SER A 316 17.86 -8.47 14.11
C SER A 316 16.64 -9.25 13.63
N MET A 317 16.52 -9.50 12.33
CA MET A 317 15.39 -10.22 11.74
C MET A 317 15.61 -11.74 11.91
N PRO A 318 14.58 -12.49 12.34
CA PRO A 318 14.66 -13.94 12.40
C PRO A 318 14.71 -14.52 10.99
N ILE A 319 15.59 -15.51 10.79
CA ILE A 319 15.74 -16.25 9.53
C ILE A 319 15.86 -17.75 9.80
N GLU A 320 15.54 -18.58 8.81
CA GLU A 320 15.85 -20.01 8.83
C GLU A 320 17.35 -20.27 8.60
N GLY A 321 18.13 -20.07 9.65
CA GLY A 321 19.59 -20.21 9.64
C GLY A 321 20.22 -19.31 10.69
N THR A 322 21.50 -19.01 10.50
CA THR A 322 22.20 -18.03 11.35
C THR A 322 22.91 -16.99 10.52
N TRP A 323 22.76 -15.73 10.92
CA TRP A 323 23.53 -14.62 10.38
C TRP A 323 25.02 -14.85 10.61
N GLY A 324 25.81 -14.65 9.56
CA GLY A 324 27.26 -14.59 9.57
C GLY A 324 27.76 -13.15 9.62
N GLY A 325 29.05 -12.97 9.31
CA GLY A 325 29.66 -11.64 9.30
C GLY A 325 29.21 -10.77 8.12
N LYS A 326 29.22 -9.45 8.33
CA LYS A 326 29.08 -8.45 7.26
C LYS A 326 30.24 -8.61 6.27
N GLN A 327 29.90 -8.77 5.01
CA GLN A 327 30.79 -8.77 3.86
C GLN A 327 30.68 -7.42 3.15
N GLN A 328 31.72 -7.06 2.41
CA GLN A 328 31.72 -5.87 1.55
C GLN A 328 31.32 -4.60 2.34
N ALA A 329 31.99 -4.36 3.47
CA ALA A 329 31.63 -3.26 4.39
C ALA A 329 31.74 -1.86 3.76
N ASP A 330 32.61 -1.69 2.75
CA ASP A 330 32.82 -0.45 2.01
C ASP A 330 31.94 -0.34 0.74
N ALA A 331 31.01 -1.27 0.55
CA ALA A 331 30.07 -1.28 -0.57
C ALA A 331 29.18 -0.04 -0.57
N LYS A 332 28.93 0.50 -1.76
CA LYS A 332 28.17 1.74 -1.97
C LYS A 332 26.87 1.53 -2.74
N GLY A 333 26.54 0.29 -3.08
CA GLY A 333 25.37 -0.06 -3.85
C GLY A 333 24.08 0.52 -3.26
N GLN A 334 23.30 1.21 -4.08
CA GLN A 334 22.02 1.78 -3.69
C GLN A 334 20.90 1.34 -4.63
N GLY A 335 19.65 1.62 -4.26
CA GLY A 335 18.50 1.30 -5.10
C GLY A 335 18.35 -0.20 -5.38
N HIS A 336 18.00 -0.54 -6.61
CA HIS A 336 17.69 -1.91 -7.04
C HIS A 336 18.82 -2.53 -7.85
N ILE A 337 18.82 -3.87 -7.85
CA ILE A 337 19.69 -4.67 -8.70
C ILE A 337 19.37 -4.38 -10.16
N ALA A 338 20.34 -3.81 -10.87
CA ALA A 338 20.24 -3.45 -12.28
C ALA A 338 21.20 -4.26 -13.16
N SER A 339 22.19 -4.95 -12.58
CA SER A 339 22.99 -5.92 -13.31
C SER A 339 23.45 -7.10 -12.44
N ALA A 340 23.77 -8.21 -13.11
CA ALA A 340 24.51 -9.33 -12.52
C ALA A 340 25.78 -9.51 -13.34
N GLU A 341 26.93 -9.18 -12.75
CA GLU A 341 28.22 -9.12 -13.46
C GLU A 341 29.36 -9.66 -12.60
N GLY A 342 30.50 -9.97 -13.24
CA GLY A 342 31.70 -10.44 -12.54
C GLY A 342 31.86 -11.95 -12.59
N ASP A 343 32.21 -12.58 -11.47
CA ASP A 343 32.49 -14.02 -11.43
C ASP A 343 31.20 -14.84 -11.64
N ALA A 344 31.17 -15.61 -12.74
CA ALA A 344 30.04 -16.45 -13.14
C ALA A 344 29.71 -17.59 -12.17
N ALA A 345 30.55 -17.84 -11.15
CA ALA A 345 30.20 -18.74 -10.05
C ALA A 345 29.14 -18.15 -9.11
N TRP A 346 28.84 -16.87 -9.21
CA TRP A 346 27.75 -16.25 -8.47
C TRP A 346 26.46 -16.33 -9.27
N THR A 347 25.36 -16.46 -8.54
CA THR A 347 24.00 -16.34 -9.06
C THR A 347 23.31 -15.27 -8.24
N CYS A 348 22.64 -14.35 -8.94
CA CYS A 348 22.02 -13.15 -8.38
C CYS A 348 20.49 -13.24 -8.42
N TRP A 349 19.84 -12.93 -7.31
CA TRP A 349 18.40 -12.78 -7.19
C TRP A 349 18.03 -11.40 -6.69
N ARG A 350 16.94 -10.87 -7.23
CA ARG A 350 16.28 -9.68 -6.71
C ARG A 350 14.92 -10.04 -6.13
N LEU A 351 14.40 -9.16 -5.28
CA LEU A 351 13.00 -9.20 -4.88
C LEU A 351 12.19 -8.55 -5.99
N ASP A 352 11.31 -9.34 -6.60
CA ASP A 352 10.39 -8.94 -7.67
C ASP A 352 9.11 -9.78 -7.62
#